data_AF-A0A6A5R647-F1
#
_entry.id   AF-A0A6A5R647-F1
#
_cell.length_a   1.000
_cell.length_b   1.000
_cell.length_c   1.000
_cell.angle_alpha   90.00
_cell.angle_beta   90.00
_cell.angle_gamma   90.00
#
_symmetry.space_group_name_H-M   'P 1'
#
loop_
_entity.id
_entity.type
_entity.pdbx_description
1 polymer ?
#
loop_
_entity_poly.entity_id
_entity_poly.type
_entity_poly.pdbx_seq_one_letter_code
_entity_poly.pdbx_strand_id
1 'polypeptide(L)'
;LPAHLLHLTQPLNIGYFATLKCAYKKEIRALVNSYINYINKKAFLDTYSKVYKGVFLSNNIRSSFRAASLVLDNLGVVLLKLNIKLCTPTPPLLTTTSWQLRTLSNTLKIGV
;
A
#
# COMPACT_ATOMS: atom_id res chain seq x y z
N LEU A 1 -3.32 -14.32 -2.10
CA LEU A 1 -2.70 -13.48 -1.03
C LEU A 1 -3.65 -13.46 0.16
N PRO A 2 -3.15 -13.60 1.40
CA PRO A 2 -3.98 -13.43 2.59
C PRO A 2 -4.53 -12.01 2.66
N ALA A 3 -5.80 -11.84 3.04
CA ALA A 3 -6.45 -10.53 3.13
C ALA A 3 -5.70 -9.55 4.07
N HIS A 4 -5.04 -10.09 5.11
CA HIS A 4 -4.26 -9.30 6.07
C HIS A 4 -2.94 -8.73 5.51
N LEU A 5 -2.43 -9.24 4.39
CA LEU A 5 -1.21 -8.72 3.74
C LEU A 5 -1.48 -7.64 2.69
N LEU A 6 -2.75 -7.42 2.34
CA LEU A 6 -3.12 -6.48 1.27
C LEU A 6 -2.73 -5.03 1.61
N HIS A 7 -2.89 -4.62 2.88
CA HIS A 7 -2.56 -3.27 3.35
C HIS A 7 -1.06 -2.95 3.25
N LEU A 8 -0.18 -3.94 3.41
CA LEU A 8 1.27 -3.77 3.31
C LEU A 8 1.72 -3.56 1.86
N THR A 9 0.96 -4.10 0.91
CA THR A 9 1.27 -4.04 -0.53
C THR A 9 0.48 -2.97 -1.27
N GLN A 10 -0.34 -2.17 -0.60
CA GLN A 10 -1.12 -1.14 -1.28
C GLN A 10 -0.17 -0.08 -1.87
N PRO A 11 -0.09 0.07 -3.20
CA PRO A 11 0.79 1.05 -3.85
C PRO A 11 0.49 2.48 -3.38
N LEU A 12 -0.75 2.72 -2.95
CA LEU A 12 -1.25 4.00 -2.46
C LEU A 12 -0.60 4.45 -1.15
N ASN A 13 -0.08 3.53 -0.33
CA ASN A 13 0.59 3.82 0.93
C ASN A 13 2.10 4.11 0.79
N ILE A 14 2.63 4.13 -0.44
CA ILE A 14 4.02 4.53 -0.66
C ILE A 14 4.09 6.05 -0.44
N GLY A 15 4.90 6.48 0.55
CA GLY A 15 5.11 7.90 0.91
C GLY A 15 5.51 8.80 -0.27
N TYR A 16 5.95 8.20 -1.37
CA TYR A 16 6.08 8.78 -2.70
C TYR A 16 4.94 9.73 -3.10
N PHE A 17 3.68 9.29 -2.99
CA PHE A 17 2.54 10.10 -3.40
C PHE A 17 2.31 11.31 -2.48
N ALA A 18 2.67 11.19 -1.20
CA ALA A 18 2.58 12.28 -0.25
C ALA A 18 3.59 13.40 -0.59
N THR A 19 4.83 13.03 -0.90
CA THR A 19 5.89 13.97 -1.31
C THR A 19 5.50 14.70 -2.59
N LEU A 20 4.96 13.99 -3.58
CA LEU A 20 4.49 14.57 -4.84
C LEU A 20 3.34 15.57 -4.61
N LYS A 21 2.35 15.19 -3.80
CA LYS A 21 1.23 16.08 -3.43
C LYS A 21 1.72 17.35 -2.71
N CYS A 22 2.67 17.21 -1.79
CA CYS A 22 3.22 18.33 -1.04
C CYS A 22 3.96 19.34 -1.94
N ALA A 23 4.84 18.83 -2.81
CA ALA A 23 5.60 19.64 -3.75
C ALA A 23 4.68 20.34 -4.77
N TYR A 24 3.68 19.62 -5.30
CA TYR A 24 2.69 20.22 -6.19
C TYR A 24 1.88 21.32 -5.49
N LYS A 25 1.38 21.06 -4.27
CA LYS A 25 0.67 22.09 -3.47
C LYS A 25 1.53 23.34 -3.25
N LYS A 26 2.85 23.20 -3.14
CA LYS A 26 3.78 24.34 -3.05
C LYS A 26 3.80 25.16 -4.33
N GLU A 27 3.94 24.54 -5.50
CA GLU A 27 3.92 25.27 -6.78
C GLU A 27 2.57 25.97 -7.01
N ILE A 28 1.45 25.31 -6.68
CA ILE A 28 0.12 25.92 -6.82
C ILE A 28 -0.02 27.17 -5.94
N ARG A 29 0.45 27.12 -4.69
CA ARG A 29 0.46 28.32 -3.83
C ARG A 29 1.32 29.44 -4.41
N ALA A 30 2.46 29.12 -5.03
CA ALA A 30 3.30 30.13 -5.68
C ALA A 30 2.59 30.79 -6.87
N LEU A 31 1.85 30.01 -7.67
CA LEU A 31 1.04 30.54 -8.78
C LEU A 31 -0.08 31.45 -8.26
N VAL A 32 -0.79 31.04 -7.22
CA VAL A 32 -1.85 31.86 -6.59
C VAL A 32 -1.29 33.17 -6.03
N ASN A 33 -0.13 33.13 -5.36
CA ASN A 33 0.54 34.33 -4.86
C ASN A 33 1.00 35.27 -5.99
N SER A 34 1.10 34.77 -7.23
CA SER A 34 1.43 35.56 -8.42
C SER A 34 0.18 36.03 -9.17
N TYR A 35 -1.00 36.01 -8.52
CA TYR A 35 -2.30 36.39 -9.07
C TYR A 35 -2.75 35.53 -10.28
N ILE A 36 -2.21 34.32 -10.44
CA ILE A 36 -2.66 33.36 -11.45
C ILE A 36 -3.82 32.54 -10.85
N ASN A 37 -5.04 32.93 -11.20
CA ASN A 37 -6.27 32.33 -10.64
C ASN A 37 -6.78 31.11 -11.41
N TYR A 38 -6.13 30.73 -12.51
CA TYR A 38 -6.56 29.65 -13.38
C TYR A 38 -5.35 28.88 -13.93
N ILE A 39 -5.45 27.55 -13.91
CA ILE A 39 -4.45 26.65 -14.46
C ILE A 39 -5.11 25.90 -15.61
N ASN A 40 -4.70 26.22 -16.83
CA ASN A 40 -5.13 25.50 -18.01
C ASN A 40 -4.48 24.11 -18.07
N LYS A 41 -5.00 23.24 -18.94
CA LYS A 41 -4.50 21.86 -19.07
C LYS A 41 -3.00 21.78 -19.38
N LYS A 42 -2.47 22.72 -20.18
CA LYS A 42 -1.06 22.76 -20.55
C LYS A 42 -0.18 23.17 -19.36
N ALA A 43 -0.56 24.24 -18.67
CA ALA A 43 0.08 24.72 -17.45
C ALA A 43 0.04 23.67 -16.33
N PHE A 44 -1.05 22.90 -16.22
CA PHE A 44 -1.12 21.75 -15.32
C PHE A 44 -0.04 20.71 -15.65
N LEU A 45 0.04 20.28 -16.92
CA LEU A 45 1.01 19.27 -17.35
C LEU A 45 2.45 19.76 -17.19
N ASP A 46 2.71 21.02 -17.51
CA ASP A 46 4.04 21.63 -17.37
C ASP A 46 4.45 21.71 -15.89
N THR A 47 3.55 22.20 -15.03
CA THR A 47 3.79 22.29 -13.58
C THR A 47 3.97 20.89 -12.97
N TYR A 48 3.12 19.94 -13.34
CA TYR A 48 3.23 18.55 -12.89
C TYR A 48 4.54 17.92 -13.33
N SER A 49 4.94 18.07 -14.60
CA SER A 49 6.20 17.54 -15.13
C SER A 49 7.43 18.11 -14.40
N LYS A 50 7.43 19.42 -14.12
CA LYS A 50 8.48 20.07 -13.34
C LYS A 50 8.57 19.51 -11.92
N VAL A 51 7.44 19.43 -11.21
CA VAL A 51 7.37 18.88 -9.85
C VAL A 51 7.79 17.41 -9.84
N TYR A 52 7.32 16.64 -10.82
CA TYR A 52 7.64 15.23 -10.97
C TYR A 52 9.15 15.05 -11.10
N LYS A 53 9.83 15.77 -12.01
CA LYS A 53 11.30 15.68 -12.15
C LYS A 53 12.05 16.06 -10.86
N GLY A 54 11.55 17.01 -10.08
CA GLY A 54 12.15 17.43 -8.82
C GLY A 54 11.92 16.47 -7.64
N VAL A 55 10.83 15.68 -7.68
CA VAL A 55 10.51 14.70 -6.63
C VAL A 55 11.03 13.31 -6.98
N PHE A 56 10.99 12.96 -8.27
CA PHE A 56 11.33 11.65 -8.83
C PHE A 56 12.85 11.47 -9.00
N LEU A 57 13.60 11.70 -7.92
CA LEU A 57 14.98 11.26 -7.83
C LEU A 57 15.02 9.79 -7.40
N SER A 58 15.92 9.00 -7.99
CA SER A 58 16.10 7.58 -7.65
C SER A 58 16.27 7.36 -6.15
N ASN A 59 16.94 8.29 -5.46
CA ASN A 59 17.13 8.23 -4.01
C ASN A 59 15.81 8.38 -3.22
N ASN A 60 14.91 9.28 -3.65
CA ASN A 60 13.62 9.51 -2.99
C ASN A 60 12.65 8.35 -3.22
N ILE A 61 12.73 7.72 -4.39
CA ILE A 61 11.95 6.52 -4.70
C ILE A 61 12.44 5.38 -3.81
N ARG A 62 13.74 5.08 -3.84
CA ARG A 62 14.34 4.02 -3.05
C ARG A 62 14.07 4.18 -1.54
N SER A 63 14.15 5.41 -1.02
CA SER A 63 13.82 5.70 0.39
C SER A 63 12.33 5.52 0.71
N SER A 64 11.43 5.98 -0.15
CA SER A 64 9.97 5.83 0.03
C SER A 64 9.53 4.37 0.00
N PHE A 65 10.12 3.59 -0.91
CA PHE A 65 9.90 2.16 -1.03
C PHE A 65 10.45 1.41 0.21
N ARG A 66 11.65 1.76 0.66
CA ARG A 66 12.22 1.22 1.91
C ARG A 66 11.35 1.54 3.14
N ALA A 67 10.80 2.76 3.23
CA ALA A 67 9.90 3.16 4.32
C ALA A 67 8.59 2.35 4.31
N ALA A 68 8.09 1.98 3.14
CA ALA A 68 6.96 1.06 2.98
C ALA A 68 7.33 -0.42 3.21
N SER A 69 8.55 -0.71 3.65
CA SER A 69 9.11 -2.08 3.71
C SER A 69 9.11 -2.81 2.36
N LEU A 70 8.96 -2.08 1.25
CA LEU A 70 9.03 -2.58 -0.11
C LEU A 70 10.46 -2.33 -0.62
N VAL A 71 11.39 -3.23 -0.33
CA VAL A 71 12.79 -3.07 -0.76
C VAL A 71 12.90 -3.37 -2.25
N LEU A 72 13.07 -2.32 -3.07
CA LEU A 72 13.29 -2.44 -4.52
C LEU A 72 14.75 -2.73 -4.89
N ASP A 73 15.59 -3.07 -3.92
CA ASP A 73 17.04 -3.15 -4.10
C ASP A 73 17.52 -4.56 -4.42
N ASN A 74 16.71 -5.57 -4.09
CA ASN A 74 17.02 -6.94 -4.42
C ASN A 74 15.72 -7.76 -4.45
N LEU A 75 15.05 -7.74 -5.61
CA LEU A 75 13.82 -8.50 -5.84
C LEU A 75 14.04 -10.00 -5.55
N GLY A 76 15.24 -10.52 -5.78
CA GLY A 76 15.61 -11.90 -5.50
C GLY A 76 15.51 -12.28 -4.02
N VAL A 77 15.88 -11.38 -3.11
CA VAL A 77 15.76 -11.60 -1.65
C VAL A 77 14.30 -11.61 -1.20
N VAL A 78 13.47 -10.74 -1.79
CA VAL A 78 12.02 -10.73 -1.53
C VAL A 78 11.37 -12.01 -2.03
N LEU A 79 11.73 -12.47 -3.24
CA LEU A 79 11.24 -13.73 -3.80
C LEU A 79 11.69 -14.94 -2.96
N LEU A 80 12.94 -14.95 -2.48
CA LEU A 80 13.44 -15.98 -1.56
C LEU A 80 12.67 -16.01 -0.23
N LYS A 81 12.33 -14.85 0.32
CA LYS A 81 11.49 -14.75 1.53
C LYS A 81 10.05 -15.20 1.30
N LEU A 82 9.54 -15.06 0.08
CA LEU A 82 8.19 -15.51 -0.29
C LEU A 82 8.14 -17.00 -0.63
N ASN A 83 9.29 -17.62 -0.94
CA ASN A 83 9.42 -19.06 -1.16
C ASN A 83 9.40 -19.84 0.16
N ILE A 84 8.37 -19.62 0.97
CA ILE A 84 8.12 -20.38 2.19
C ILE A 84 7.47 -21.69 1.77
N LYS A 85 8.18 -22.80 1.99
CA LYS A 85 7.57 -24.12 1.92
C LYS A 85 6.60 -24.22 3.08
N LEU A 86 5.30 -24.12 2.81
CA LEU A 86 4.25 -24.33 3.80
C LEU A 86 4.37 -25.79 4.27
N CYS A 87 5.06 -26.00 5.39
CA CYS A 87 4.91 -27.23 6.15
C CYS A 87 3.56 -27.13 6.84
N THR A 88 2.56 -27.78 6.26
CA THR A 88 1.33 -28.10 6.97
C THR A 88 1.75 -28.92 8.20
N PRO A 89 1.52 -28.46 9.44
CA PRO A 89 1.74 -29.32 10.58
C PRO A 89 0.91 -30.59 10.36
N THR A 90 1.53 -31.76 10.52
CA THR A 90 0.85 -33.04 10.36
C THR A 90 -0.44 -32.99 11.17
N PRO A 91 -1.61 -33.22 10.56
CA PRO A 91 -2.86 -33.17 11.30
C PRO A 91 -2.78 -34.17 12.47
N PRO A 92 -3.25 -33.79 13.68
CA PRO A 92 -3.30 -34.74 14.77
C PRO A 92 -4.10 -35.97 14.33
N LEU A 93 -3.59 -37.15 14.68
CA LEU A 93 -4.22 -38.43 14.36
C LEU A 93 -5.70 -38.36 14.73
N LEU A 94 -6.58 -38.49 13.72
CA LEU A 94 -8.02 -38.58 13.91
C LEU A 94 -8.31 -39.81 14.77
N THR A 95 -8.55 -39.62 16.07
CA THR A 95 -9.34 -40.58 16.83
C THR A 95 -10.75 -40.53 16.25
N THR A 96 -11.22 -41.66 15.73
CA THR A 96 -12.52 -41.85 15.10
C THR A 96 -13.65 -41.58 16.10
N THR A 97 -13.95 -40.31 16.38
CA THR A 97 -15.18 -39.92 17.04
C THR A 97 -16.12 -39.44 15.96
N SER A 98 -17.19 -40.21 15.76
CA SER A 98 -18.28 -39.98 14.83
C SER A 98 -18.63 -38.49 14.72
N TRP A 99 -18.51 -37.95 13.51
CA TRP A 99 -18.82 -36.57 13.17
C TRP A 99 -20.29 -36.25 13.50
N GLN A 100 -20.54 -35.64 14.67
CA GLN A 100 -21.79 -34.94 14.88
C GLN A 100 -21.67 -33.52 14.33
N LEU A 101 -22.31 -33.28 13.18
CA LEU A 101 -22.62 -31.95 12.68
C LEU A 101 -23.48 -31.24 13.73
N ARG A 102 -22.88 -30.35 14.52
CA ARG A 102 -23.62 -29.41 15.36
C ARG A 102 -23.44 -28.02 14.78
N THR A 103 -24.45 -27.55 14.06
CA THR A 103 -24.56 -26.16 13.60
C THR A 103 -24.45 -25.22 14.81
N LEU A 104 -23.63 -24.18 14.68
CA LEU A 104 -23.56 -23.10 15.65
C LEU A 104 -24.88 -22.33 15.58
N SER A 105 -25.77 -22.53 16.56
CA SER A 105 -26.99 -21.76 16.70
C SER A 105 -26.67 -20.42 17.34
N ASN A 106 -26.72 -19.34 16.57
CA ASN A 106 -26.55 -17.98 17.08
C ASN A 106 -27.90 -17.51 17.64
N THR A 107 -28.15 -17.63 18.94
CA THR A 107 -29.33 -17.03 19.57
C THR A 107 -29.01 -15.59 19.98
N LEU A 108 -29.51 -14.63 19.19
CA LEU A 108 -29.65 -13.23 19.64
C LEU A 108 -30.72 -13.19 20.74
N LYS A 109 -30.33 -12.94 21.99
CA LYS A 109 -31.28 -12.53 23.03
C LYS A 109 -31.34 -11.00 23.05
N ILE A 110 -32.44 -10.46 22.52
CA ILE A 110 -32.91 -9.11 22.79
C ILE A 110 -33.73 -9.20 24.08
N GLY A 111 -33.28 -8.52 25.14
CA GLY A 111 -34.02 -8.34 26.39
C GLY A 111 -34.61 -6.94 26.41
N VAL A 112 -35.93 -6.87 26.65
CA VAL A 112 -36.73 -5.68 26.98
C VAL A 112 -36.52 -5.34 28.45
#